data_AF-A0A925PP22-F1
#
_entry.id   AF-A0A925PP22-F1
#
_cell.length_a   1.000
_cell.length_b   1.000
_cell.length_c   1.000
_cell.angle_alpha   90.00
_cell.angle_beta   90.00
_cell.angle_gamma   90.00
#
_symmetry.space_group_name_H-M   'P 1'
#
loop_
_entity.id
_entity.type
_entity.pdbx_description
1 polymer ?
#
loop_
_entity_poly.entity_id
_entity_poly.type
_entity_poly.pdbx_seq_one_letter_code
_entity_poly.pdbx_strand_id
1 'polypeptide(L)' 'MEETASNILKKLPAILLIIFVLFLVVFSTWQLFHGNLEAAFSSLPFLLIVYLFVMRRRS' A
#
# COMPACT_ATOMS: atom_id res chain seq x y z
N MET A 1 23.10 -6.81 -18.30
CA MET A 1 22.77 -7.02 -16.86
C MET A 1 22.55 -5.71 -16.12
N GLU A 2 23.24 -4.62 -16.47
CA GLU A 2 23.08 -3.29 -15.83
C GLU A 2 21.71 -2.62 -16.10
N GLU A 3 21.15 -2.84 -17.29
CA GLU A 3 19.84 -2.30 -17.69
C GLU A 3 18.66 -2.86 -16.84
N THR A 4 18.74 -4.14 -16.44
CA THR A 4 17.70 -4.79 -15.62
C THR A 4 17.62 -4.18 -14.23
N ALA A 5 18.77 -3.90 -13.59
CA ALA A 5 18.82 -3.29 -12.26
C ALA A 5 18.26 -1.86 -12.26
N SER A 6 18.59 -1.07 -13.28
CA SER A 6 18.04 0.29 -13.45
C SER A 6 16.52 0.28 -13.60
N ASN A 7 15.97 -0.67 -14.37
CA ASN A 7 14.53 -0.81 -14.52
C ASN A 7 13.82 -1.23 -13.23
N ILE A 8 14.46 -2.06 -12.41
CA ILE A 8 13.93 -2.42 -11.08
C ILE A 8 13.92 -1.20 -10.17
N LEU A 9 15.00 -0.42 -10.11
CA LEU A 9 15.08 0.81 -9.30
C LEU A 9 13.99 1.83 -9.66
N LYS A 10 13.66 1.97 -10.95
CA LYS A 10 12.57 2.84 -11.43
C LYS A 10 11.18 2.36 -10.97
N LYS A 11 11.00 1.05 -10.81
CA LYS A 11 9.74 0.41 -10.37
C LYS A 11 9.66 0.22 -8.86
N LEU A 12 10.78 0.34 -8.15
CA LEU A 12 10.91 0.10 -6.73
C LEU A 12 9.90 0.88 -5.87
N PRO A 13 9.61 2.17 -6.13
CA PRO A 13 8.60 2.90 -5.37
C PRO A 13 7.19 2.31 -5.51
N ALA A 14 6.84 1.83 -6.71
CA ALA A 14 5.54 1.20 -6.95
C ALA A 14 5.45 -0.16 -6.23
N ILE A 15 6.54 -0.94 -6.24
CA ILE A 15 6.62 -2.22 -5.55
C ILE A 15 6.46 -2.02 -4.03
N LEU A 16 7.18 -1.06 -3.44
CA LEU A 16 7.07 -0.74 -2.01
C LEU A 16 5.65 -0.31 -1.63
N LEU A 17 5.00 0.50 -2.49
CA LEU A 17 3.66 0.97 -2.27
C LEU A 17 2.63 -0.17 -2.34
N ILE A 18 2.79 -1.12 -3.26
CA ILE A 18 1.97 -2.34 -3.31
C ILE A 18 2.15 -3.17 -2.04
N ILE A 19 3.39 -3.41 -1.61
CA ILE A 19 3.68 -4.15 -0.38
C ILE A 19 3.02 -3.46 0.81
N PHE A 20 3.18 -2.14 0.94
CA PHE A 20 2.56 -1.36 2.00
C PHE A 20 1.03 -1.51 2.05
N VAL A 21 0.37 -1.42 0.89
CA VAL A 21 -1.09 -1.63 0.80
C VAL A 21 -1.48 -3.04 1.25
N LEU A 22 -0.74 -4.06 0.84
CA LEU A 22 -0.99 -5.44 1.28
C LEU A 22 -0.89 -5.57 2.81
N PHE A 23 0.12 -4.95 3.43
CA PHE A 23 0.23 -4.92 4.89
C PHE A 23 -0.97 -4.25 5.56
N LEU A 24 -1.45 -3.11 5.03
CA LEU A 24 -2.65 -2.44 5.57
C LEU A 24 -3.91 -3.31 5.46
N VAL A 25 -4.10 -4.01 4.34
CA VAL A 25 -5.25 -4.90 4.12
C VAL A 25 -5.19 -6.09 5.07
N VAL A 26 -4.03 -6.75 5.20
CA VAL A 26 -3.85 -7.89 6.11
C VAL A 26 -4.04 -7.44 7.57
N PHE A 27 -3.43 -6.32 7.97
CA PHE A 27 -3.57 -5.77 9.31
C PHE A 27 -5.03 -5.44 9.65
N SER A 28 -5.71 -4.69 8.79
CA SER A 28 -7.11 -4.32 9.01
C SER A 28 -8.01 -5.54 9.10
N THR A 29 -7.82 -6.51 8.21
CA THR A 29 -8.55 -7.79 8.22
C THR A 29 -8.32 -8.55 9.53
N TRP A 30 -7.06 -8.65 9.98
CA TRP A 30 -6.73 -9.29 11.26
C TRP A 30 -7.40 -8.59 12.45
N GLN A 31 -7.37 -7.26 12.48
CA GLN A 31 -8.02 -6.48 13.55
C GLN A 31 -9.55 -6.62 13.53
N LEU A 32 -10.17 -6.75 12.34
CA LEU A 32 -11.60 -7.05 12.22
C LEU A 32 -11.95 -8.39 12.86
N PHE A 33 -11.16 -9.45 12.62
CA PHE A 33 -11.38 -10.76 13.26
C PHE A 33 -11.17 -10.73 14.78
N HIS A 34 -10.33 -9.82 15.29
CA HIS A 34 -10.17 -9.58 16.73
C HIS A 34 -11.27 -8.69 17.34
N GLY A 35 -12.21 -8.17 16.54
CA GLY A 35 -13.24 -7.24 17.00
C GLY A 35 -12.73 -5.83 17.32
N ASN A 36 -11.48 -5.52 17.00
CA ASN A 36 -10.88 -4.21 17.23
C ASN A 36 -11.12 -3.27 16.04
N LEU A 37 -12.33 -2.71 15.99
CA LEU A 37 -12.77 -1.83 14.90
C LEU A 37 -11.95 -0.54 14.81
N GLU A 38 -11.53 0.01 15.95
CA GLU A 38 -10.72 1.23 15.99
C GLU A 38 -9.37 1.01 15.29
N ALA A 39 -8.66 -0.08 15.64
CA ALA A 39 -7.42 -0.44 14.98
C ALA A 39 -7.64 -0.83 13.51
N ALA A 40 -8.72 -1.55 13.18
CA ALA A 40 -9.03 -1.90 11.80
C ALA A 40 -9.22 -0.65 10.91
N PHE A 41 -10.02 0.31 11.38
CA PHE A 41 -10.32 1.53 10.64
C PHE A 41 -9.17 2.55 10.62
N SER A 42 -8.19 2.43 11.52
CA SER A 42 -6.96 3.23 11.46
C SER A 42 -6.21 3.08 10.13
N SER A 43 -6.41 1.98 9.40
CA SER A 43 -5.83 1.75 8.07
C SER A 43 -6.46 2.59 6.95
N LEU A 44 -7.71 3.04 7.10
CA LEU A 44 -8.47 3.77 6.08
C LEU A 44 -7.80 5.07 5.59
N PRO A 45 -7.32 5.99 6.46
CA PRO A 45 -6.67 7.21 5.99
C PRO A 45 -5.42 6.91 5.14
N PHE A 46 -4.66 5.87 5.48
CA PHE A 46 -3.49 5.47 4.69
C PHE A 46 -3.88 4.93 3.32
N LEU A 47 -4.92 4.07 3.26
CA LEU A 47 -5.46 3.56 2.00
C LEU A 47 -6.01 4.70 1.12
N LEU A 48 -6.66 5.70 1.72
CA LEU A 48 -7.17 6.88 1.01
C LEU A 48 -6.03 7.71 0.42
N ILE A 49 -4.96 7.97 1.18
CA ILE A 49 -3.78 8.70 0.69
C ILE A 49 -3.16 7.95 -0.50
N VAL A 50 -2.98 6.63 -0.37
CA VAL A 50 -2.44 5.81 -1.44
C VAL A 50 -3.35 5.86 -2.68
N TYR A 51 -4.66 5.75 -2.50
CA TYR A 51 -5.63 5.85 -3.59
C TYR A 51 -5.52 7.19 -4.33
N LEU A 52 -5.51 8.31 -3.60
CA LEU A 52 -5.37 9.65 -4.18
C LEU A 52 -4.04 9.80 -4.92
N PHE A 53 -2.95 9.30 -4.35
CA PHE A 53 -1.62 9.31 -4.98
C PHE A 53 -1.61 8.54 -6.31
N VAL A 54 -2.18 7.33 -6.33
CA VAL A 54 -2.27 6.50 -7.54
C VAL A 54 -3.20 7.14 -8.57
N MET A 55 -4.35 7.67 -8.14
CA MET A 55 -5.30 8.37 -9.00
C MET A 55 -4.65 9.59 -9.66
N ARG A 56 -3.89 10.38 -8.90
CA ARG A 56 -3.12 11.53 -9.43
C ARG A 56 -2.09 11.12 -10.47
N ARG A 57 -1.42 9.97 -10.31
CA ARG A 57 -0.44 9.45 -11.28
C ARG A 57 -1.07 8.88 -12.55
N ARG A 58 -2.36 8.52 -12.53
CA ARG A 58 -3.07 7.96 -13.68
C ARG A 58 -3.66 9.02 -14.60
N SER A 59 -3.97 10.21 -14.06
CA SER A 59 -4.53 11.36 -14.77
C SER A 59 -3.46 12.20 -15.45
#